data_AF-A0A534KXD3-F1
#
_entry.id   AF-A0A534KXD3-F1
#
_cell.length_a   1.000
_cell.length_b   1.000
_cell.length_c   1.000
_cell.angle_alpha   90.00
_cell.angle_beta   90.00
_cell.angle_gamma   90.00
#
_symmetry.space_group_name_H-M   'P 1'
#
loop_
_entity.id
_entity.type
_entity.pdbx_description
1 polymer ?
#
loop_
_entity_poly.entity_id
_entity_poly.type
_entity_poly.pdbx_seq_one_letter_code
_entity_poly.pdbx_strand_id
1 'polypeptide(L)'
;MSKVSVGQILGLVEAVDEVGGVADAATIAREVDMDIDRLGPILGAAEFLGLVTVEDGDIRITDLSRKLLMASVRERKKIIREIIDDLPTFRLVMDMARNAGTPLGRQEVVQALADRVGSHQAEDVFKALVYWGRYAELVRYDSESEQLTVRVAPT
;
A
#
# COMPACT_ATOMS: atom_id res chain seq x y z
N MET A 1 -12.01 5.25 2.30
CA MET A 1 -11.00 4.78 3.27
C MET A 1 -10.11 5.91 3.79
N SER A 2 -9.66 5.87 5.07
CA SER A 2 -8.58 6.73 5.56
C SER A 2 -7.25 6.35 4.85
N LYS A 3 -6.39 7.32 4.57
CA LYS A 3 -5.09 7.05 3.93
C LYS A 3 -4.22 6.27 4.92
N VAL A 4 -4.00 4.98 4.67
CA VAL A 4 -3.05 4.17 5.44
C VAL A 4 -1.65 4.45 4.92
N SER A 5 -0.76 4.82 5.84
CA SER A 5 0.64 5.08 5.51
C SER A 5 1.53 3.87 5.64
N VAL A 6 2.67 3.88 4.91
CA VAL A 6 3.70 2.84 5.09
C VAL A 6 4.22 2.86 6.52
N GLY A 7 4.34 4.04 7.13
CA GLY A 7 4.71 4.18 8.53
C GLY A 7 3.71 3.50 9.48
N GLN A 8 2.41 3.67 9.25
CA GLN A 8 1.38 3.00 10.05
C GLN A 8 1.44 1.47 9.92
N ILE A 9 1.68 0.96 8.72
CA ILE A 9 1.81 -0.50 8.50
C ILE A 9 3.10 -1.03 9.14
N LEU A 10 4.21 -0.31 9.02
CA LEU A 10 5.45 -0.70 9.69
C LEU A 10 5.30 -0.70 11.20
N GLY A 11 4.64 0.32 11.79
CA GLY A 11 4.36 0.36 13.22
C GLY A 11 3.44 -0.77 13.67
N LEU A 12 2.43 -1.14 12.87
CA LEU A 12 1.61 -2.32 13.12
C LEU A 12 2.46 -3.60 13.14
N VAL A 13 3.29 -3.79 12.12
CA VAL A 13 4.15 -4.97 11.98
C VAL A 13 5.18 -5.04 13.11
N GLU A 14 5.75 -3.91 13.51
CA GLU A 14 6.67 -3.78 14.64
C GLU A 14 6.01 -4.19 15.96
N ALA A 15 4.82 -3.65 16.25
CA ALA A 15 4.06 -4.02 17.45
C ALA A 15 3.73 -5.52 17.52
N VAL A 16 3.39 -6.15 16.38
CA VAL A 16 3.18 -7.61 16.35
C VAL A 16 4.48 -8.37 16.55
N ASP A 17 5.61 -7.90 16.01
CA ASP A 17 6.92 -8.54 16.20
C ASP A 17 7.37 -8.47 17.68
N GLU A 18 7.17 -7.32 18.34
CA GLU A 18 7.55 -7.09 19.74
C GLU A 18 6.84 -8.03 20.72
N VAL A 19 5.60 -8.42 20.43
CA VAL A 19 4.83 -9.39 21.23
C VAL A 19 5.07 -10.85 20.83
N GLY A 20 6.05 -11.13 19.98
CA GLY A 20 6.45 -12.50 19.59
C GLY A 20 6.01 -12.93 18.18
N GLY A 21 5.54 -11.99 17.35
CA GLY A 21 5.21 -12.21 15.94
C GLY A 21 3.80 -12.74 15.68
N VAL A 22 3.00 -12.98 16.71
CA VAL A 22 1.58 -13.37 16.63
C VAL A 22 0.81 -12.74 17.77
N ALA A 23 -0.30 -12.06 17.49
CA ALA A 23 -1.21 -11.55 18.52
C ALA A 23 -2.60 -11.22 17.97
N ASP A 24 -3.59 -11.23 18.85
CA ASP A 24 -4.95 -10.79 18.52
C ASP A 24 -5.01 -9.25 18.29
N ALA A 25 -6.01 -8.81 17.54
CA ALA A 25 -6.19 -7.39 17.22
C ALA A 25 -6.36 -6.47 18.44
N ALA A 26 -6.94 -6.96 19.54
CA ALA A 26 -7.15 -6.16 20.75
C ALA A 26 -5.85 -5.94 21.53
N THR A 27 -4.96 -6.93 21.52
CA THR A 27 -3.60 -6.84 22.07
C THR A 27 -2.81 -5.79 21.29
N ILE A 28 -2.84 -5.86 19.96
CA ILE A 28 -2.12 -4.90 19.13
C ILE A 28 -2.69 -3.49 19.26
N ALA A 29 -4.02 -3.32 19.29
CA ALA A 29 -4.66 -2.02 19.50
C ALA A 29 -4.17 -1.33 20.80
N ARG A 30 -3.95 -2.10 21.87
CA ARG A 30 -3.35 -1.58 23.11
C ARG A 30 -1.88 -1.20 22.93
N GLU A 31 -1.10 -2.02 22.24
CA GLU A 31 0.33 -1.79 22.05
C GLU A 31 0.61 -0.51 21.25
N VAL A 32 -0.19 -0.25 20.20
CA VAL A 32 -0.03 0.96 19.37
C VAL A 32 -0.86 2.16 19.86
N ASP A 33 -1.45 2.09 21.06
CA ASP A 33 -2.35 3.10 21.65
C ASP A 33 -3.40 3.62 20.65
N MET A 34 -4.13 2.68 20.05
CA MET A 34 -5.08 2.96 18.97
C MET A 34 -6.43 2.29 19.20
N ASP A 35 -7.52 2.99 18.90
CA ASP A 35 -8.84 2.38 18.87
C ASP A 35 -8.87 1.20 17.88
N ILE A 36 -9.42 0.07 18.32
CA ILE A 36 -9.49 -1.16 17.51
C ILE A 36 -10.21 -0.94 16.16
N ASP A 37 -11.21 -0.06 16.13
CA ASP A 37 -11.96 0.29 14.91
C ASP A 37 -11.08 1.01 13.86
N ARG A 38 -9.97 1.60 14.29
CA ARG A 38 -8.99 2.25 13.42
C ARG A 38 -7.91 1.28 12.92
N LEU A 39 -7.78 0.11 13.54
CA LEU A 39 -6.79 -0.90 13.18
C LEU A 39 -7.17 -1.60 11.87
N GLY A 40 -8.46 -1.85 11.65
CA GLY A 40 -8.97 -2.61 10.50
C GLY A 40 -8.41 -2.17 9.13
N PRO A 41 -8.45 -0.87 8.77
CA PRO A 41 -7.86 -0.40 7.52
C PRO A 41 -6.35 -0.64 7.40
N ILE A 42 -5.60 -0.48 8.52
CA ILE A 42 -4.14 -0.70 8.54
C ILE A 42 -3.84 -2.18 8.37
N LEU A 43 -4.60 -3.03 9.08
CA LEU A 43 -4.50 -4.49 9.01
C LEU A 43 -4.81 -4.99 7.60
N GLY A 44 -5.92 -4.56 6.99
CA GLY A 44 -6.27 -4.93 5.64
C GLY A 44 -5.23 -4.49 4.60
N ALA A 45 -4.61 -3.33 4.79
CA ALA A 45 -3.51 -2.88 3.92
C ALA A 45 -2.22 -3.70 4.12
N ALA A 46 -1.90 -4.08 5.36
CA ALA A 46 -0.75 -4.92 5.68
C ALA A 46 -0.94 -6.36 5.13
N GLU A 47 -2.14 -6.90 5.24
CA GLU A 47 -2.52 -8.21 4.70
C GLU A 47 -2.48 -8.21 3.18
N PHE A 48 -3.04 -7.17 2.54
CA PHE A 48 -2.98 -6.99 1.09
C PHE A 48 -1.55 -6.96 0.54
N LEU A 49 -0.61 -6.38 1.30
CA LEU A 49 0.82 -6.35 0.94
C LEU A 49 1.57 -7.64 1.27
N GLY A 50 0.89 -8.65 1.83
CA GLY A 50 1.48 -9.91 2.25
C GLY A 50 2.45 -9.75 3.43
N LEU A 51 2.30 -8.69 4.23
CA LEU A 51 3.16 -8.45 5.40
C LEU A 51 2.64 -9.19 6.63
N VAL A 52 1.34 -9.37 6.71
CA VAL A 52 0.69 -10.15 7.77
C VAL A 52 -0.31 -11.12 7.17
N THR A 53 -0.66 -12.13 7.97
CA THR A 53 -1.78 -13.05 7.73
C THR A 53 -2.73 -12.98 8.92
N VAL A 54 -4.03 -13.02 8.67
CA VAL A 54 -5.06 -13.04 9.71
C VAL A 54 -5.77 -14.39 9.71
N GLU A 55 -5.67 -15.13 10.81
CA GLU A 55 -6.30 -16.45 10.97
C GLU A 55 -7.01 -16.49 12.32
N ASP A 56 -8.31 -16.82 12.34
CA ASP A 56 -9.12 -16.91 13.56
C ASP A 56 -9.05 -15.68 14.50
N GLY A 57 -8.76 -14.50 13.94
CA GLY A 57 -8.63 -13.24 14.69
C GLY A 57 -7.21 -12.91 15.16
N ASP A 58 -6.26 -13.83 14.96
CA ASP A 58 -4.85 -13.62 15.24
C ASP A 58 -4.13 -13.04 14.02
N ILE A 59 -3.32 -12.01 14.27
CA ILE A 59 -2.46 -11.35 13.30
C ILE A 59 -1.07 -11.96 13.43
N ARG A 60 -0.53 -12.50 12.33
CA ARG A 60 0.81 -13.08 12.27
C ARG A 60 1.66 -12.36 11.24
N ILE A 61 2.88 -11.98 11.61
CA ILE A 61 3.84 -11.41 10.66
C ILE A 61 4.47 -12.51 9.77
N THR A 62 4.80 -12.14 8.54
CA THR A 62 5.50 -12.98 7.55
C THR A 62 7.02 -12.79 7.58
N ASP A 63 7.75 -13.58 6.79
CA ASP A 63 9.18 -13.36 6.55
C ASP A 63 9.45 -12.03 5.83
N LEU A 64 8.53 -11.60 4.98
CA LEU A 64 8.62 -10.33 4.25
C LEU A 64 8.58 -9.13 5.21
N SER A 65 7.70 -9.17 6.21
CA SER A 65 7.69 -8.17 7.30
C SER A 65 8.99 -8.13 8.08
N ARG A 66 9.55 -9.28 8.47
CA ARG A 66 10.83 -9.33 9.20
C ARG A 66 11.95 -8.71 8.38
N LYS A 67 11.99 -9.02 7.07
CA LYS A 67 12.93 -8.38 6.13
C LYS A 67 12.73 -6.86 6.06
N LEU A 68 11.49 -6.38 6.03
CA LEU A 68 11.19 -4.93 6.01
C LEU A 68 11.61 -4.23 7.31
N LEU A 69 11.39 -4.83 8.48
CA LEU A 69 11.77 -4.25 9.77
C LEU A 69 13.29 -4.03 9.84
N MET A 70 14.08 -5.01 9.38
CA MET A 70 15.55 -4.91 9.38
C MET A 70 16.14 -4.08 8.22
N ALA A 71 15.34 -3.77 7.20
CA ALA A 71 15.79 -3.08 6.00
C ALA A 71 16.01 -1.57 6.24
N SER A 72 17.02 -1.02 5.57
CA SER A 72 17.17 0.44 5.43
C SER A 72 16.00 1.07 4.67
N VAL A 73 15.81 2.39 4.79
CA VAL A 73 14.75 3.12 4.05
C VAL A 73 14.82 2.86 2.54
N ARG A 74 16.02 2.77 1.97
CA ARG A 74 16.22 2.49 0.54
C ARG A 74 15.75 1.08 0.17
N GLU A 75 16.09 0.09 0.99
CA GLU A 75 15.69 -1.30 0.78
C GLU A 75 14.18 -1.48 0.97
N ARG A 76 13.57 -0.82 1.96
CA ARG A 76 12.11 -0.81 2.13
C ARG A 76 11.40 -0.29 0.88
N LYS A 77 11.85 0.82 0.31
CA LYS A 77 11.32 1.34 -0.97
C LYS A 77 11.46 0.34 -2.12
N LYS A 78 12.58 -0.38 -2.18
CA LYS A 78 12.81 -1.41 -3.20
C LYS A 78 11.86 -2.60 -3.04
N ILE A 79 11.70 -3.11 -1.82
CA ILE A 79 10.79 -4.21 -1.51
C ILE A 79 9.34 -3.81 -1.82
N ILE A 80 8.89 -2.65 -1.35
CA ILE A 80 7.53 -2.17 -1.63
C ILE A 80 7.32 -1.95 -3.13
N ARG A 81 8.32 -1.43 -3.85
CA ARG A 81 8.29 -1.33 -5.31
C ARG A 81 8.07 -2.69 -5.97
N GLU A 82 8.82 -3.72 -5.56
CA GLU A 82 8.68 -5.08 -6.12
C GLU A 82 7.27 -5.64 -5.90
N ILE A 83 6.68 -5.43 -4.70
CA ILE A 83 5.31 -5.87 -4.39
C ILE A 83 4.28 -5.16 -5.27
N ILE A 84 4.33 -3.83 -5.32
CA ILE A 84 3.30 -3.06 -6.03
C ILE A 84 3.44 -3.15 -7.54
N ASP A 85 4.65 -3.33 -8.08
CA ASP A 85 4.87 -3.54 -9.51
C ASP A 85 4.31 -4.89 -9.98
N ASP A 86 4.02 -5.83 -9.07
CA ASP A 86 3.35 -7.08 -9.39
C ASP A 86 1.81 -6.98 -9.43
N LEU A 87 1.24 -5.95 -8.81
CA LEU A 87 -0.21 -5.77 -8.72
C LEU A 87 -0.81 -5.48 -10.12
N PRO A 88 -1.84 -6.24 -10.57
CA PRO A 88 -2.43 -6.06 -11.90
C PRO A 88 -2.99 -4.65 -12.15
N THR A 89 -3.62 -4.04 -11.15
CA THR A 89 -4.15 -2.66 -11.23
C THR A 89 -3.05 -1.62 -11.32
N PHE A 90 -1.91 -1.87 -10.67
CA PHE A 90 -0.75 -0.97 -10.75
C PHE A 90 -0.10 -1.06 -12.13
N ARG A 91 0.17 -2.28 -12.62
CA ARG A 91 0.69 -2.52 -13.97
C ARG A 91 -0.16 -1.85 -15.04
N LEU A 92 -1.48 -2.01 -14.96
CA LEU A 92 -2.42 -1.36 -15.87
C LEU A 92 -2.17 0.16 -15.97
N VAL A 93 -2.13 0.85 -14.83
CA VAL A 93 -1.96 2.31 -14.81
C VAL A 93 -0.56 2.72 -15.27
N MET A 94 0.48 1.94 -14.92
CA MET A 94 1.85 2.19 -15.39
C MET A 94 1.94 2.07 -16.90
N ASP A 95 1.32 1.05 -17.50
CA ASP A 95 1.33 0.83 -18.94
C ASP A 95 0.51 1.87 -19.69
N MET A 96 -0.67 2.26 -19.15
CA MET A 96 -1.45 3.39 -19.68
C MET A 96 -0.59 4.66 -19.74
N ALA A 97 0.09 5.00 -18.65
CA ALA A 97 0.88 6.22 -18.57
C ALA A 97 2.11 6.18 -19.49
N ARG A 98 2.78 5.02 -19.61
CA ARG A 98 3.90 4.83 -20.56
C ARG A 98 3.45 4.96 -22.01
N ASN A 99 2.29 4.39 -22.35
CA ASN A 99 1.75 4.42 -23.71
C ASN A 99 1.24 5.80 -24.11
N ALA A 100 0.62 6.54 -23.18
CA ALA A 100 0.15 7.89 -23.43
C ALA A 100 1.31 8.86 -23.72
N GLY A 101 2.44 8.71 -23.02
CA GLY A 101 3.57 9.64 -23.13
C GLY A 101 3.28 11.04 -22.55
N THR A 102 2.08 11.25 -22.00
CA THR A 102 1.61 12.47 -21.35
C THR A 102 1.02 12.14 -19.97
N PRO A 103 0.86 13.12 -19.07
CA PRO A 103 0.17 12.90 -17.81
C PRO A 103 -1.24 12.34 -18.02
N LEU A 104 -1.64 11.37 -17.19
CA LEU A 104 -3.00 10.83 -17.16
C LEU A 104 -3.85 11.65 -16.22
N GLY A 105 -5.11 11.92 -16.61
CA GLY A 105 -6.07 12.55 -15.72
C GLY A 105 -6.57 11.58 -14.66
N ARG A 106 -6.90 12.06 -13.45
CA ARG A 106 -7.48 11.23 -12.38
C ARG A 106 -8.68 10.42 -12.86
N GLN A 107 -9.65 11.08 -13.51
CA GLN A 107 -10.88 10.41 -13.97
C GLN A 107 -10.59 9.29 -14.98
N GLU A 108 -9.62 9.49 -15.87
CA GLU A 108 -9.18 8.47 -16.82
C GLU A 108 -8.64 7.23 -16.09
N VAL A 109 -7.78 7.43 -15.09
CA VAL A 109 -7.22 6.34 -14.28
C VAL A 109 -8.32 5.64 -13.47
N VAL A 110 -9.20 6.40 -12.81
CA VAL A 110 -10.31 5.85 -12.01
C VAL A 110 -11.26 5.04 -12.88
N GLN A 111 -11.56 5.49 -14.10
CA GLN A 111 -12.41 4.74 -15.02
C GLN A 111 -11.76 3.41 -15.42
N ALA A 112 -10.47 3.42 -15.80
CA ALA A 112 -9.76 2.19 -16.14
C ALA A 112 -9.67 1.22 -14.95
N LEU A 113 -9.55 1.73 -13.72
CA LEU A 113 -9.61 0.92 -12.51
C LEU A 113 -11.02 0.37 -12.27
N ALA A 114 -12.07 1.16 -12.50
CA ALA A 114 -13.46 0.72 -12.36
C ALA A 114 -13.78 -0.45 -13.29
N ASP A 115 -13.22 -0.47 -14.49
CA ASP A 115 -13.37 -1.58 -15.44
C ASP A 115 -12.73 -2.89 -14.93
N ARG A 116 -11.81 -2.82 -13.95
CA ARG A 116 -11.15 -3.99 -13.34
C ARG A 116 -11.73 -4.39 -11.99
N VAL A 117 -12.00 -3.43 -11.10
CA VAL A 117 -12.37 -3.68 -9.70
C VAL A 117 -13.81 -3.26 -9.37
N GLY A 118 -14.53 -2.69 -10.33
CA GLY A 118 -15.86 -2.11 -10.15
C GLY A 118 -15.81 -0.67 -9.61
N SER A 119 -16.81 0.13 -9.99
CA SER A 119 -16.85 1.58 -9.69
C SER A 119 -16.82 1.91 -8.20
N HIS A 120 -17.40 1.05 -7.35
CA HIS A 120 -17.42 1.26 -5.91
C HIS A 120 -16.03 1.21 -5.27
N GLN A 121 -15.10 0.42 -5.84
CA GLN A 121 -13.75 0.22 -5.30
C GLN A 121 -12.70 1.11 -5.99
N ALA A 122 -12.96 1.56 -7.21
CA ALA A 122 -11.99 2.23 -8.07
C ALA A 122 -11.32 3.46 -7.43
N GLU A 123 -12.09 4.29 -6.72
CA GLU A 123 -11.57 5.47 -6.02
C GLU A 123 -10.60 5.13 -4.89
N ASP A 124 -10.91 4.08 -4.13
CA ASP A 124 -10.03 3.67 -3.02
C ASP A 124 -8.78 2.95 -3.55
N VAL A 125 -8.91 2.17 -4.63
CA VAL A 125 -7.76 1.61 -5.35
C VAL A 125 -6.87 2.71 -5.94
N PHE A 126 -7.46 3.77 -6.52
CA PHE A 126 -6.70 4.91 -7.04
C PHE A 126 -5.91 5.61 -5.93
N LYS A 127 -6.54 5.89 -4.78
CA LYS A 127 -5.87 6.51 -3.64
C LYS A 127 -4.72 5.65 -3.13
N ALA A 128 -4.92 4.34 -3.02
CA ALA A 128 -3.89 3.40 -2.63
C ALA A 128 -2.73 3.43 -3.65
N LEU A 129 -3.03 3.33 -4.95
CA LEU A 129 -2.05 3.39 -6.02
C LEU A 129 -1.20 4.66 -5.97
N VAL A 130 -1.84 5.83 -5.84
CA VAL A 130 -1.13 7.11 -5.73
C VAL A 130 -0.25 7.14 -4.48
N TYR A 131 -0.76 6.68 -3.36
CA TYR A 131 -0.03 6.69 -2.10
C TYR A 131 1.21 5.79 -2.17
N TRP A 132 1.02 4.53 -2.55
CA TRP A 132 2.08 3.52 -2.63
C TRP A 132 3.07 3.81 -3.76
N GLY A 133 2.57 4.22 -4.92
CA GLY A 133 3.42 4.58 -6.05
C GLY A 133 4.30 5.81 -5.76
N ARG A 134 3.81 6.77 -4.95
CA ARG A 134 4.64 7.90 -4.51
C ARG A 134 5.71 7.46 -3.51
N TYR A 135 5.36 6.61 -2.55
CA TYR A 135 6.32 6.06 -1.58
C TYR A 135 7.44 5.29 -2.28
N ALA A 136 7.06 4.43 -3.24
CA ALA A 136 7.99 3.64 -4.04
C ALA A 136 8.73 4.45 -5.10
N GLU A 137 8.42 5.74 -5.27
CA GLU A 137 8.99 6.63 -6.30
C GLU A 137 8.73 6.16 -7.74
N LEU A 138 7.58 5.52 -7.98
CA LEU A 138 7.12 5.08 -9.30
C LEU A 138 6.23 6.10 -9.99
N VAL A 139 5.47 6.89 -9.21
CA VAL A 139 4.56 7.90 -9.76
C VAL A 139 4.73 9.23 -9.05
N ARG A 140 4.32 10.30 -9.74
CA ARG A 140 4.00 11.59 -9.17
C ARG A 140 2.52 11.85 -9.44
N TYR A 141 1.83 12.34 -8.43
CA TYR A 141 0.45 12.81 -8.56
C TYR A 141 0.37 14.23 -8.06
N ASP A 142 -0.17 15.12 -8.88
CA ASP A 142 -0.45 16.50 -8.55
C ASP A 142 -1.94 16.63 -8.24
N SER A 143 -2.27 17.07 -7.01
CA SER A 143 -3.66 17.13 -6.56
C SER A 143 -4.42 18.37 -7.03
N GLU A 144 -3.73 19.41 -7.50
CA GLU A 144 -4.37 20.63 -8.01
C GLU A 144 -4.82 20.43 -9.45
N SER A 145 -3.93 19.87 -10.27
CA SER A 145 -4.21 19.53 -11.67
C SER A 145 -4.85 18.15 -11.86
N GLU A 146 -4.92 17.34 -10.81
CA GLU A 146 -5.38 15.95 -10.82
C GLU A 146 -4.69 15.07 -11.86
N GLN A 147 -3.38 15.30 -12.07
CA GLN A 147 -2.58 14.58 -13.04
C GLN A 147 -1.63 13.56 -12.41
N LEU A 148 -1.61 12.36 -12.99
CA LEU A 148 -0.68 11.28 -12.66
C LEU A 148 0.40 11.17 -13.75
N THR A 149 1.65 11.09 -13.32
CA THR A 149 2.81 10.85 -14.19
C THR A 149 3.64 9.71 -13.64
N VAL A 150 4.18 8.87 -14.52
CA VAL A 150 5.14 7.83 -14.15
C VAL A 150 6.54 8.43 -14.07
N ARG A 151 7.30 8.00 -13.07
CA ARG A 151 8.72 8.31 -12.98
C ARG A 151 9.47 7.27 -13.77
N VAL A 152 10.32 7.73 -14.69
CA VAL A 152 11.33 6.85 -15.29
C VAL A 152 12.34 6.54 -14.19
N ALA A 153 12.58 5.26 -13.93
CA ALA A 153 13.64 4.88 -13.00
C ALA A 153 14.95 5.48 -13.53
N PRO A 154 15.78 6.14 -12.69
CA PRO A 154 17.12 6.48 -13.11
C PRO A 154 17.83 5.18 -13.47
N THR A 155 18.26 5.09 -14.73
CA THR A 155 19.22 4.08 -15.21
C THR A 155 20.47 4.05 -14.36
#